data_AF-A0A6L5Y2P1-F1
#
_entry.id   AF-A0A6L5Y2P1-F1
#
_cell.length_a   1.000
_cell.length_b   1.000
_cell.length_c   1.000
_cell.angle_alpha   90.00
_cell.angle_beta   90.00
_cell.angle_gamma   90.00
#
_symmetry.space_group_name_H-M   'P 1'
#
loop_
_entity.id
_entity.type
_entity.pdbx_description
1 polymer ?
#
loop_
_entity_poly.entity_id
_entity_poly.type
_entity_poly.pdbx_seq_one_letter_code
_entity_poly.pdbx_strand_id
1 'polypeptide(L)' 'MELESNNHSVFYMNYHLILVVKYRRRVINDEISNRLKEIFEKISPN' A
#
# COMPACT_ATOMS: atom_id res chain seq x y z
N MET A 1 -8.45 12.73 -13.47
CA MET A 1 -7.68 11.52 -13.86
C MET A 1 -6.45 12.04 -14.54
N GLU A 2 -5.30 11.95 -13.88
CA GLU A 2 -4.01 12.38 -14.40
C GLU A 2 -3.26 11.13 -14.87
N LEU A 3 -2.76 11.13 -16.10
CA LEU A 3 -2.03 10.00 -16.68
C LEU A 3 -0.55 10.18 -16.40
N GLU A 4 0.12 9.12 -15.96
CA GLU A 4 1.58 9.12 -15.82
C GLU A 4 2.24 8.62 -17.11
N SER A 5 3.51 8.97 -17.30
CA SER A 5 4.28 8.51 -18.46
C SER A 5 5.72 8.14 -18.09
N ASN A 6 6.26 7.16 -18.79
CA ASN A 6 7.68 6.85 -18.84
C ASN A 6 8.18 7.02 -20.28
N ASN A 7 9.44 6.68 -20.58
CA ASN A 7 10.05 6.94 -21.90
C ASN A 7 9.22 6.44 -23.11
N HIS A 8 8.43 5.37 -22.95
CA HIS A 8 7.70 4.76 -24.07
C HIS A 8 6.26 4.33 -23.74
N SER A 9 5.74 4.65 -22.56
CA SER A 9 4.40 4.27 -22.14
C SER A 9 3.70 5.39 -21.39
N VAL A 10 2.39 5.50 -21.61
CA VAL A 10 1.47 6.34 -20.84
C VAL A 10 0.49 5.41 -20.14
N PHE A 11 0.27 5.58 -18.85
CA PHE A 11 -0.51 4.64 -18.05
C PHE A 11 -1.27 5.31 -16.90
N TYR A 12 -2.26 4.60 -16.38
CA TYR A 12 -3.00 4.95 -15.18
C TYR A 12 -3.41 3.66 -14.46
N MET A 13 -2.80 3.40 -13.31
CA MET A 13 -2.84 2.09 -12.68
C MET A 13 -3.33 2.22 -11.23
N ASN A 14 -4.55 1.72 -10.98
CA ASN A 14 -5.12 1.63 -9.64
C ASN A 14 -5.27 0.16 -9.23
N TYR A 15 -4.77 -0.18 -8.05
CA TYR A 15 -4.79 -1.54 -7.53
C TYR A 15 -5.51 -1.63 -6.20
N HIS A 16 -6.29 -2.69 -6.02
CA HIS A 16 -6.83 -3.09 -4.73
C HIS A 16 -5.97 -4.22 -4.17
N LEU A 17 -5.01 -3.88 -3.30
CA LEU A 17 -4.12 -4.85 -2.68
C LEU A 17 -4.64 -5.30 -1.31
N ILE A 18 -4.78 -6.61 -1.10
CA ILE A 18 -5.16 -7.21 0.19
C ILE A 18 -4.07 -8.18 0.63
N LEU A 19 -3.58 -8.01 1.85
CA LEU A 19 -2.55 -8.86 2.46
C LEU A 19 -3.06 -9.40 3.80
N VAL A 20 -2.55 -10.56 4.21
CA VAL A 20 -2.86 -11.18 5.51
C VAL A 20 -1.59 -11.59 6.23
N VAL A 21 -1.65 -11.57 7.57
CA VAL A 21 -0.54 -12.05 8.40
C VAL A 21 -0.38 -13.57 8.28
N LYS A 22 0.83 -14.05 8.54
CA LYS A 22 1.13 -15.49 8.57
C LYS A 22 0.19 -16.21 9.55
N TYR A 23 -0.41 -17.32 9.08
CA TYR A 23 -1.42 -18.09 9.82
C TYR A 23 -2.70 -17.34 10.18
N ARG A 24 -2.96 -16.16 9.61
CA ARG A 24 -4.16 -15.33 9.83
C ARG A 24 -4.50 -15.10 11.30
N ARG A 25 -3.48 -14.99 12.15
CA ARG A 25 -3.67 -14.71 13.58
C ARG A 25 -4.26 -13.31 13.76
N ARG A 26 -5.15 -13.14 14.73
CA ARG A 26 -5.74 -11.83 15.08
C ARG A 26 -4.77 -11.00 15.92
N VAL A 27 -3.64 -10.62 15.33
CA VAL A 27 -2.55 -9.90 16.02
C VAL A 27 -2.52 -8.40 15.72
N ILE A 28 -3.27 -7.94 14.72
CA ILE A 28 -3.36 -6.52 14.40
C ILE A 28 -4.36 -5.89 15.37
N ASN A 29 -3.83 -5.22 16.39
CA ASN A 29 -4.55 -4.33 17.28
C ASN A 29 -4.36 -2.87 16.83
N ASP A 30 -4.94 -1.91 17.55
CA ASP A 30 -4.91 -0.50 17.16
C ASP A 30 -3.48 0.08 17.11
N GLU A 31 -2.63 -0.29 18.07
CA GLU A 31 -1.23 0.15 18.12
C GLU A 31 -0.43 -0.35 16.91
N ILE A 32 -0.52 -1.66 16.62
CA ILE A 32 0.14 -2.28 15.46
C ILE A 32 -0.42 -1.71 14.16
N SER A 33 -1.73 -1.48 14.09
CA SER A 33 -2.38 -0.87 12.92
C SER A 33 -1.83 0.52 12.62
N ASN A 34 -1.70 1.37 13.64
CA ASN A 34 -1.13 2.71 13.48
C ASN A 34 0.33 2.65 13.03
N ARG A 35 1.13 1.77 13.64
CA ARG A 35 2.54 1.61 13.24
C ARG A 35 2.68 1.10 11.80
N LEU A 36 1.80 0.20 11.36
CA LEU A 36 1.80 -0.31 9.98
C LEU A 36 1.49 0.82 8.98
N LYS A 37 0.51 1.69 9.27
CA LYS A 37 0.19 2.85 8.42
C LYS A 37 1.41 3.74 8.20
N GLU A 38 2.12 4.11 9.27
CA GLU A 38 3.34 4.92 9.20
C GLU A 38 4.41 4.26 8.31
N ILE A 39 4.58 2.94 8.42
CA ILE A 39 5.55 2.20 7.60
C ILE A 39 5.13 2.21 6.13
N PHE A 40 3.84 2.03 5.82
CA PHE A 40 3.34 2.05 4.44
C PHE A 40 3.51 3.43 3.80
N GLU A 41 3.15 4.50 4.50
CA GLU A 41 3.34 5.88 4.04
C GLU A 41 4.81 6.20 3.79
N LYS A 42 5.72 5.66 4.62
CA LYS A 42 7.16 5.84 4.42
C LYS A 42 7.71 5.11 3.18
N ILE A 43 7.19 3.93 2.85
CA ILE A 43 7.68 3.12 1.73
C ILE A 43 7.15 3.66 0.40
N SER A 44 5.93 4.17 0.38
CA SER A 44 5.27 4.73 -0.80
C SER A 44 4.94 6.21 -0.55
N PRO A 45 5.93 7.11 -0.62
CA PRO A 45 5.64 8.53 -0.57
C PRO A 45 4.72 8.90 -1.74
N ASN A 46 3.76 9.78 -1.46
CA ASN A 46 2.88 10.36 -2.49
C ASN A 46 3.67 11.23 -3.46
#